data_AF-A0A7S1SSI6-F1
#
_entry.id   AF-A0A7S1SSI6-F1
#
_cell.length_a   1.000
_cell.length_b   1.000
_cell.length_c   1.000
_cell.angle_alpha   90.00
_cell.angle_beta   90.00
_cell.angle_gamma   90.00
#
_symmetry.space_group_name_H-M   'P 1'
#
loop_
_entity.id
_entity.type
_entity.pdbx_description
1 polymer ?
#
loop_
_entity_poly.entity_id
_entity_poly.type
_entity_poly.pdbx_seq_one_letter_code
_entity_poly.pdbx_strand_id
1 'polypeptide(L)'
;MVPLALNAAPTFRPRSASPARSAPCQGPAARRTLSVRAAASSTDAVEKTKPDWAGEDALSKAVNALIGFKPLFAVMKVMAKNTIKSTAVKNGVDWDGIVRRYEEMPEVKNVKEELEDVAMVYPSYYTQEFHGYTEGNLNWLAAYEVVPATQSMSMRVYRGEAGLTIEEAERRLREGVLGAIKGFQAEHGCREFNELLDEGCSVGVSTRWMAQTWPNATITGLDLSA
;
A
#
# COMPACT_ATOMS: atom_id res chain seq x y z
N MET A 1 2.97 -21.97 13.64
CA MET A 1 3.13 -22.03 12.17
C MET A 1 1.86 -22.65 11.59
N VAL A 2 0.93 -21.82 11.13
CA VAL A 2 -0.20 -22.28 10.32
C VAL A 2 0.15 -21.90 8.88
N PRO A 3 0.30 -22.85 7.95
CA PRO A 3 0.64 -22.53 6.57
C PRO A 3 -0.55 -21.84 5.91
N LEU A 4 -0.31 -20.68 5.31
CA LEU A 4 -1.26 -20.05 4.39
C LEU A 4 -1.32 -20.93 3.13
N ALA A 5 -2.36 -21.75 3.00
CA ALA A 5 -2.61 -22.51 1.80
C ALA A 5 -2.99 -21.54 0.66
N LEU A 6 -2.15 -21.48 -0.38
CA LEU A 6 -2.54 -20.88 -1.67
C LEU A 6 -3.62 -21.77 -2.30
N ASN A 7 -4.88 -21.37 -2.18
CA ASN A 7 -5.93 -21.92 -3.03
C ASN A 7 -5.80 -21.30 -4.43
N ALA A 8 -5.89 -22.17 -5.44
CA ALA A 8 -5.81 -21.85 -6.85
C ALA A 8 -6.78 -20.71 -7.24
N ALA A 9 -6.33 -19.85 -8.16
CA ALA A 9 -7.11 -18.73 -8.68
C ALA A 9 -8.43 -19.22 -9.33
N PRO A 10 -9.58 -18.61 -9.03
CA PRO A 10 -10.82 -18.93 -9.72
C PRO A 10 -10.77 -18.45 -11.17
N THR A 11 -11.21 -19.31 -12.09
CA THR A 11 -11.35 -18.99 -13.51
C THR A 11 -12.39 -17.89 -13.71
N PHE A 12 -11.98 -16.79 -14.34
CA PHE A 12 -12.86 -15.68 -14.68
C PHE A 12 -13.90 -16.13 -15.72
N ARG A 13 -15.17 -16.18 -15.34
CA ARG A 13 -16.30 -16.28 -16.28
C ARG A 13 -17.08 -14.97 -16.22
N PRO A 14 -17.22 -14.22 -17.32
CA PRO A 14 -18.08 -13.05 -17.32
C PRO A 14 -19.55 -13.52 -17.22
N ARG A 15 -20.22 -13.21 -16.11
CA ARG A 15 -21.68 -13.30 -16.03
C ARG A 15 -22.28 -12.02 -16.57
N SER A 16 -23.06 -12.11 -17.63
CA SER A 16 -23.96 -11.02 -18.04
C SER A 16 -25.13 -10.95 -17.06
N ALA A 17 -25.06 -10.02 -16.11
CA ALA A 17 -26.21 -9.61 -15.33
C ALA A 17 -26.31 -8.08 -15.42
N SER A 18 -27.43 -7.59 -15.95
CA SER A 18 -27.76 -6.16 -15.84
C SER A 18 -27.90 -5.80 -14.36
N PRO A 19 -27.20 -4.78 -13.83
CA PRO A 19 -27.37 -4.40 -12.45
C PRO A 19 -28.71 -3.67 -12.32
N ALA A 20 -29.63 -4.24 -11.55
CA ALA A 20 -30.73 -3.48 -10.99
C ALA A 20 -30.13 -2.32 -10.18
N ARG A 21 -30.52 -1.08 -10.50
CA ARG A 21 -30.05 0.11 -9.79
C ARG A 21 -30.29 -0.05 -8.30
N SER A 22 -29.21 -0.17 -7.53
CA SER A 22 -29.26 -0.28 -6.08
C SER A 22 -29.64 1.05 -5.45
N ALA A 23 -30.60 1.03 -4.52
CA ALA A 23 -30.95 2.20 -3.71
C ALA A 23 -29.73 2.62 -2.84
N PRO A 24 -29.48 3.94 -2.67
CA PRO A 24 -28.34 4.44 -1.91
C PRO A 24 -28.48 4.19 -0.40
N CYS A 25 -27.33 4.14 0.29
CA CYS A 25 -27.26 4.11 1.75
C CYS A 25 -28.17 5.20 2.34
N GLN A 26 -29.04 4.82 3.27
CA GLN A 26 -29.88 5.79 3.95
C GLN A 26 -29.00 6.57 4.93
N GLY A 27 -28.68 7.82 4.58
CA GLY A 27 -28.03 8.73 5.51
C GLY A 27 -28.91 8.92 6.76
N PRO A 28 -28.32 9.06 7.96
CA PRO A 28 -29.11 9.26 9.16
C PRO A 28 -29.99 10.51 9.02
N ALA A 29 -31.28 10.36 9.35
CA ALA A 29 -32.21 11.46 9.54
C ALA A 29 -31.89 12.23 10.83
N ALA A 30 -30.73 12.88 10.87
CA ALA A 30 -30.38 13.98 11.75
C ALA A 30 -28.92 14.33 11.46
N ARG A 31 -28.67 15.60 11.13
CA ARG A 31 -27.33 16.15 11.02
C ARG A 31 -26.69 16.20 12.41
N ARG A 32 -26.24 15.05 12.93
CA ARG A 32 -25.27 15.00 14.01
C ARG A 32 -23.91 15.22 13.37
N THR A 33 -23.29 16.36 13.69
CA THR A 33 -21.87 16.58 13.44
C THR A 33 -21.10 15.45 14.13
N LEU A 34 -20.74 14.43 13.35
CA LEU A 34 -19.78 13.40 13.74
C LEU A 34 -18.44 14.10 13.93
N SER A 35 -18.06 14.38 15.18
CA SER A 35 -16.65 14.63 15.48
C SER A 35 -15.97 13.27 15.51
N VAL A 36 -15.48 12.80 14.36
CA VAL A 36 -14.56 11.67 14.31
C VAL A 36 -13.29 12.11 15.03
N ARG A 37 -13.15 11.77 16.31
CA ARG A 37 -11.88 11.86 17.02
C ARG A 37 -11.09 10.59 16.72
N ALA A 38 -10.49 10.53 15.54
CA ALA A 38 -9.33 9.69 15.32
C ALA A 38 -8.16 10.34 16.07
N ALA A 39 -8.02 10.01 17.35
CA ALA A 39 -6.86 10.43 18.13
C ALA A 39 -5.69 9.49 17.82
N ALA A 40 -5.06 9.67 16.66
CA ALA A 40 -3.63 9.39 16.56
C ALA A 40 -2.95 10.47 17.41
N SER A 41 -2.65 10.15 18.67
CA SER A 41 -1.89 11.05 19.53
C SER A 41 -0.43 11.05 19.07
N SER A 42 -0.12 11.76 17.98
CA SER A 42 1.20 12.34 17.83
C SER A 42 1.27 13.51 18.80
N THR A 43 1.71 13.26 20.02
CA THR A 43 2.22 14.35 20.84
C THR A 43 3.32 15.01 20.02
N ASP A 44 3.07 16.26 19.60
CA ASP A 44 3.93 17.13 18.80
C ASP A 44 3.87 17.03 17.27
N ALA A 45 2.68 16.84 16.69
CA ALA A 45 2.46 17.32 15.31
C ALA A 45 2.34 18.85 15.31
N VAL A 46 3.49 19.54 15.33
CA VAL A 46 3.57 20.89 14.76
C VAL A 46 3.07 20.76 13.33
N GLU A 47 2.09 21.58 12.93
CA GLU A 47 1.58 21.70 11.56
C GLU A 47 2.71 22.22 10.66
N LYS A 48 3.69 21.37 10.36
CA LYS A 48 4.77 21.65 9.42
C LYS A 48 4.25 21.40 8.02
N THR A 49 3.79 22.47 7.39
CA THR A 49 3.41 22.47 5.98
C THR A 49 4.58 22.14 5.04
N LYS A 50 5.83 22.20 5.54
CA LYS A 50 7.05 21.85 4.81
C LYS A 50 8.11 21.23 5.75
N PRO A 51 8.92 20.27 5.30
CA PRO A 51 10.11 19.82 6.03
C PRO A 51 11.09 20.97 6.28
N ASP A 52 11.86 20.91 7.37
CA ASP A 52 12.84 21.96 7.76
C ASP A 52 13.94 22.24 6.71
N TRP A 53 14.04 21.41 5.67
CA TRP A 53 14.99 21.55 4.57
C TRP A 53 14.38 22.15 3.29
N ALA A 54 13.07 22.44 3.27
CA ALA A 54 12.33 22.83 2.07
C ALA A 54 11.93 24.34 2.08
N GLY A 55 12.93 25.22 2.23
CA GLY A 55 12.80 26.69 2.22
C GLY A 55 13.87 27.41 1.37
N GLU A 56 14.08 28.71 1.62
CA GLU A 56 15.14 29.51 0.94
C GLU A 56 16.39 29.75 1.82
N ASP A 57 16.43 29.10 2.99
CA ASP A 57 17.54 29.23 3.94
C ASP A 57 18.81 28.50 3.50
N ALA A 58 19.92 28.72 4.21
CA ALA A 58 21.23 28.15 3.85
C ALA A 58 21.23 26.61 3.87
N LEU A 59 20.43 25.99 4.74
CA LEU A 59 20.26 24.54 4.80
C LEU A 59 19.54 24.03 3.55
N SER A 60 18.48 24.70 3.14
CA SER A 60 17.71 24.36 1.95
C SER A 60 18.53 24.54 0.67
N LYS A 61 19.37 25.58 0.59
CA LYS A 61 20.31 25.77 -0.53
C LYS A 61 21.39 24.68 -0.58
N ALA A 62 21.91 24.26 0.57
CA ALA A 62 22.86 23.15 0.66
C ALA A 62 22.20 21.82 0.25
N VAL A 63 20.97 21.55 0.70
CA VAL A 63 20.20 20.38 0.31
C VAL A 63 19.87 20.39 -1.18
N ASN A 64 19.45 21.54 -1.74
CA ASN A 64 19.18 21.68 -3.17
C ASN A 64 20.44 21.50 -4.03
N ALA A 65 21.59 22.01 -3.59
CA ALA A 65 22.86 21.79 -4.26
C ALA A 65 23.29 20.30 -4.20
N LEU A 66 23.04 19.64 -3.08
CA LEU A 66 23.30 18.22 -2.87
C LEU A 66 22.39 17.33 -3.75
N ILE A 67 21.11 17.69 -3.86
CA ILE A 67 20.14 17.06 -4.78
C ILE A 67 20.55 17.31 -6.25
N GLY A 68 21.03 18.52 -6.56
CA GLY A 68 21.50 18.89 -7.90
C GLY A 68 22.71 18.07 -8.38
N PHE A 69 23.52 17.54 -7.47
CA PHE A 69 24.61 16.63 -7.80
C PHE A 69 24.10 15.17 -7.88
N LYS A 70 23.56 14.83 -9.07
CA LYS A 70 22.94 13.53 -9.37
C LYS A 70 23.69 12.29 -8.85
N PRO A 71 25.04 12.19 -8.92
CA PRO A 71 25.75 11.02 -8.40
C PRO A 71 25.58 10.83 -6.89
N LEU A 72 25.68 11.91 -6.10
CA LEU A 72 25.54 11.82 -4.65
C LEU A 72 24.08 11.62 -4.25
N PHE A 73 23.14 12.26 -4.96
CA PHE A 73 21.72 12.01 -4.78
C PHE A 73 21.35 10.54 -5.04
N ALA A 74 21.90 9.93 -6.09
CA ALA A 74 21.72 8.51 -6.37
C ALA A 74 22.27 7.62 -5.24
N VAL A 75 23.47 7.92 -4.72
CA VAL A 75 24.05 7.19 -3.58
C VAL A 75 23.16 7.32 -2.32
N MET A 76 22.66 8.52 -2.01
CA MET A 76 21.77 8.74 -0.87
C MET A 76 20.46 7.95 -0.99
N LYS A 77 19.87 7.86 -2.19
CA LYS A 77 18.68 7.03 -2.44
C LYS A 77 18.92 5.56 -2.11
N VAL A 78 20.05 5.00 -2.55
CA VAL A 78 20.43 3.61 -2.24
C VAL A 78 20.63 3.40 -0.74
N MET A 79 21.32 4.34 -0.07
CA MET A 79 21.54 4.27 1.37
C MET A 79 20.23 4.34 2.17
N ALA A 80 19.28 5.19 1.75
CA ALA A 80 17.97 5.28 2.38
C ALA A 80 17.19 3.96 2.25
N LYS A 81 17.18 3.35 1.05
CA LYS A 81 16.55 2.04 0.83
C LYS A 81 17.19 0.95 1.70
N ASN A 82 18.53 0.90 1.73
CA ASN A 82 19.26 -0.05 2.56
C ASN A 82 19.00 0.14 4.06
N THR A 83 18.76 1.37 4.51
CA THR A 83 18.39 1.65 5.91
C THR A 83 17.01 1.08 6.25
N ILE A 84 16.04 1.21 5.34
CA ILE A 84 14.71 0.59 5.50
C ILE A 84 14.84 -0.92 5.57
N LYS A 85 15.51 -1.54 4.58
CA LYS A 85 15.73 -2.98 4.53
C LYS A 85 16.45 -3.49 5.79
N SER A 86 17.56 -2.88 6.18
CA SER A 86 18.32 -3.32 7.36
C SER A 86 17.52 -3.18 8.65
N THR A 87 16.69 -2.14 8.76
CA THR A 87 15.80 -1.96 9.91
C THR A 87 14.70 -3.03 9.91
N ALA A 88 14.11 -3.32 8.76
CA ALA A 88 13.11 -4.38 8.62
C ALA A 88 13.69 -5.75 9.03
N VAL A 89 14.88 -6.10 8.51
CA VAL A 89 15.58 -7.35 8.86
C VAL A 89 15.91 -7.42 10.35
N LYS A 90 16.40 -6.32 10.96
CA LYS A 90 16.66 -6.26 12.41
C LYS A 90 15.41 -6.49 13.27
N ASN A 91 14.23 -6.16 12.74
CA ASN A 91 12.95 -6.38 13.42
C ASN A 91 12.29 -7.72 13.04
N GLY A 92 12.95 -8.56 12.22
CA GLY A 92 12.50 -9.92 11.92
C GLY A 92 11.86 -10.12 10.55
N VAL A 93 11.85 -9.13 9.64
CA VAL A 93 11.35 -9.36 8.27
C VAL A 93 12.33 -10.23 7.50
N ASP A 94 11.86 -11.36 6.97
CA ASP A 94 12.56 -12.15 5.95
C ASP A 94 12.49 -11.46 4.57
N TRP A 95 13.14 -10.29 4.46
CA TRP A 95 13.04 -9.43 3.29
C TRP A 95 13.48 -10.18 2.02
N ASP A 96 14.64 -10.82 2.06
CA ASP A 96 15.22 -11.51 0.92
C ASP A 96 14.47 -12.80 0.57
N GLY A 97 13.94 -13.53 1.55
CA GLY A 97 13.10 -14.70 1.28
C GLY A 97 11.74 -14.32 0.67
N ILE A 98 11.13 -13.21 1.10
CA ILE A 98 9.89 -12.70 0.50
C ILE A 98 10.14 -12.25 -0.94
N VAL A 99 11.17 -11.44 -1.18
CA VAL A 99 11.53 -10.98 -2.54
C VAL A 99 11.77 -12.15 -3.47
N ARG A 100 12.60 -13.12 -3.04
CA ARG A 100 12.93 -14.31 -3.81
C ARG A 100 11.69 -15.13 -4.16
N ARG A 101 10.77 -15.31 -3.21
CA ARG A 101 9.52 -16.03 -3.44
C ARG A 101 8.69 -15.42 -4.57
N TYR A 102 8.64 -14.09 -4.67
CA TYR A 102 7.92 -13.41 -5.75
C TYR A 102 8.69 -13.44 -7.08
N GLU A 103 10.01 -13.28 -7.04
CA GLU A 103 10.88 -13.34 -8.22
C GLU A 103 10.84 -14.73 -8.90
N GLU A 104 10.76 -15.79 -8.09
CA GLU A 104 10.70 -17.19 -8.54
C GLU A 104 9.29 -17.65 -8.89
N MET A 105 8.25 -16.81 -8.75
CA MET A 105 6.87 -17.16 -9.04
C MET A 105 6.61 -17.18 -10.57
N PRO A 106 6.45 -18.35 -11.21
CA PRO A 106 6.32 -18.43 -12.67
C PRO A 106 5.02 -17.81 -13.19
N GLU A 107 3.95 -17.88 -12.39
CA GLU A 107 2.65 -17.32 -12.72
C GLU A 107 2.72 -15.83 -13.09
N VAL A 108 3.52 -15.05 -12.36
CA VAL A 108 3.67 -13.60 -12.61
C VAL A 108 4.26 -13.33 -13.99
N LYS A 109 5.23 -14.16 -14.42
CA LYS A 109 5.86 -14.02 -15.75
C LYS A 109 4.90 -14.45 -16.86
N ASN A 110 4.16 -15.54 -16.65
CA ASN A 110 3.16 -16.01 -17.61
C ASN A 110 2.04 -14.98 -17.80
N VAL A 111 1.52 -14.42 -16.72
CA VAL A 111 0.47 -13.37 -16.76
C VAL A 111 0.98 -12.11 -17.44
N LYS A 112 2.25 -11.73 -17.20
CA LYS A 112 2.88 -10.62 -17.93
C LYS A 112 2.88 -10.87 -19.43
N GLU A 113 3.36 -12.03 -19.87
CA GLU A 113 3.41 -12.39 -21.29
C GLU A 113 2.02 -12.44 -21.95
N GLU A 114 0.99 -12.85 -21.19
CA GLU A 114 -0.40 -12.89 -21.66
C GLU A 114 -1.05 -11.50 -21.80
N LEU A 115 -0.78 -10.60 -20.84
CA LEU A 115 -1.51 -9.33 -20.71
C LEU A 115 -0.74 -8.11 -21.22
N GLU A 116 0.58 -8.19 -21.37
CA GLU A 116 1.39 -7.03 -21.74
C GLU A 116 1.13 -6.57 -23.18
N ASP A 117 0.71 -5.32 -23.31
CA ASP A 117 0.75 -4.61 -24.58
C ASP A 117 2.12 -3.94 -24.75
N VAL A 118 2.99 -4.57 -25.55
CA VAL A 118 4.33 -4.05 -25.85
C VAL A 118 4.30 -2.76 -26.68
N ALA A 119 3.17 -2.42 -27.30
CA ALA A 119 3.00 -1.16 -28.03
C ALA A 119 2.53 -0.01 -27.12
N MET A 120 2.27 -0.28 -25.83
CA MET A 120 1.84 0.71 -24.86
C MET A 120 2.91 1.80 -24.67
N VAL A 121 2.52 3.06 -24.89
CA VAL A 121 3.35 4.22 -24.59
C VAL A 121 3.00 4.71 -23.20
N TYR A 122 3.90 4.49 -22.24
CA TYR A 122 3.72 4.96 -20.88
C TYR A 122 3.77 6.50 -20.80
N PRO A 123 2.88 7.14 -20.04
CA PRO A 123 3.01 8.56 -19.72
C PRO A 123 4.36 8.87 -19.09
N SER A 124 4.90 10.07 -19.35
CA SER A 124 6.25 10.44 -18.88
C SER A 124 6.43 10.38 -17.36
N TYR A 125 5.35 10.51 -16.59
CA TYR A 125 5.40 10.39 -15.13
C TYR A 125 5.62 8.96 -14.66
N TYR A 126 5.19 7.96 -15.44
CA TYR A 126 5.13 6.56 -15.01
C TYR A 126 6.52 5.91 -14.92
N THR A 127 7.48 6.43 -15.68
CA THR A 127 8.87 5.97 -15.73
C THR A 127 9.82 6.84 -14.89
N GLN A 128 9.29 7.79 -14.11
CA GLN A 128 10.11 8.61 -13.22
C GLN A 128 10.56 7.82 -12.00
N GLU A 129 11.74 8.17 -11.50
CA GLU A 129 12.29 7.53 -10.32
C GLU A 129 11.39 7.77 -9.08
N PHE A 130 11.14 6.72 -8.29
CA PHE A 130 10.39 6.82 -7.05
C PHE A 130 11.03 5.93 -5.98
N HIS A 131 10.94 6.30 -4.69
CA HIS A 131 11.40 5.49 -3.54
C HIS A 131 12.80 4.82 -3.68
N GLY A 132 13.71 5.39 -4.49
CA GLY A 132 15.04 4.85 -4.74
C GLY A 132 15.16 3.86 -5.91
N TYR A 133 14.09 3.62 -6.66
CA TYR A 133 14.07 2.85 -7.91
C TYR A 133 14.21 3.78 -9.12
N THR A 134 15.13 3.47 -10.01
CA THR A 134 15.51 4.34 -11.14
C THR A 134 14.65 4.13 -12.39
N GLU A 135 13.97 3.00 -12.50
CA GLU A 135 13.13 2.64 -13.65
C GLU A 135 11.64 3.02 -13.47
N GLY A 136 11.33 3.71 -12.37
CA GLY A 136 9.96 4.06 -12.01
C GLY A 136 9.06 2.84 -11.85
N ASN A 137 7.78 2.97 -12.19
CA ASN A 137 6.74 1.95 -11.96
C ASN A 137 6.91 0.68 -12.80
N LEU A 138 7.90 0.63 -13.69
CA LEU A 138 8.28 -0.57 -14.44
C LEU A 138 9.30 -1.45 -13.70
N ASN A 139 9.77 -1.01 -12.52
CA ASN A 139 10.80 -1.73 -11.78
C ASN A 139 10.25 -2.97 -11.06
N TRP A 140 10.62 -4.16 -11.55
CA TRP A 140 10.22 -5.44 -10.96
C TRP A 140 10.69 -5.63 -9.51
N LEU A 141 11.89 -5.16 -9.19
CA LEU A 141 12.40 -5.24 -7.83
C LEU A 141 11.51 -4.44 -6.87
N ALA A 142 11.02 -3.26 -7.28
CA ALA A 142 10.07 -2.48 -6.49
C ALA A 142 8.78 -3.27 -6.21
N ALA A 143 8.26 -3.98 -7.21
CA ALA A 143 7.09 -4.84 -7.05
C ALA A 143 7.34 -6.00 -6.06
N TYR A 144 8.54 -6.58 -6.05
CA TYR A 144 8.89 -7.66 -5.10
C TYR A 144 9.16 -7.14 -3.69
N GLU A 145 9.75 -5.94 -3.55
CA GLU A 145 10.12 -5.33 -2.28
C GLU A 145 8.94 -4.66 -1.55
N VAL A 146 7.79 -4.44 -2.21
CA VAL A 146 6.67 -3.69 -1.62
C VAL A 146 6.06 -4.36 -0.38
N VAL A 147 5.96 -5.69 -0.35
CA VAL A 147 5.42 -6.44 0.80
C VAL A 147 6.31 -6.27 2.03
N PRO A 148 7.62 -6.59 1.99
CA PRO A 148 8.48 -6.41 3.16
C PRO A 148 8.70 -4.92 3.50
N ALA A 149 8.64 -4.01 2.52
CA ALA A 149 8.66 -2.57 2.77
C ALA A 149 7.43 -2.12 3.58
N THR A 150 6.24 -2.58 3.20
CA THR A 150 4.98 -2.25 3.87
C THR A 150 4.93 -2.82 5.29
N GLN A 151 5.41 -4.05 5.47
CA GLN A 151 5.59 -4.65 6.79
C GLN A 151 6.48 -3.80 7.72
N SER A 152 7.60 -3.30 7.19
CA SER A 152 8.47 -2.37 7.93
C SER A 152 7.74 -1.08 8.33
N MET A 153 6.84 -0.58 7.49
CA MET A 153 6.05 0.61 7.80
C MET A 153 5.01 0.36 8.90
N SER A 154 4.39 -0.81 8.95
CA SER A 154 3.44 -1.18 10.02
C SER A 154 4.07 -1.09 11.41
N MET A 155 5.32 -1.52 11.57
CA MET A 155 6.07 -1.37 12.83
C MET A 155 6.28 0.08 13.26
N ARG A 156 6.33 1.02 12.30
CA ARG A 156 6.50 2.44 12.62
C ARG A 156 5.24 3.05 13.24
N VAL A 157 4.07 2.43 13.06
CA VAL A 157 2.80 2.88 13.65
C VAL A 157 2.78 2.59 15.15
N TYR A 158 3.30 1.44 15.57
CA TYR A 158 3.26 0.95 16.95
C TYR A 158 4.65 1.02 17.64
N ARG A 159 5.38 2.11 17.37
CA ARG A 159 6.72 2.31 17.93
C ARG A 159 6.69 2.28 19.46
N GLY A 160 7.60 1.51 20.05
CA GLY A 160 7.78 1.44 21.50
C GLY A 160 6.97 0.35 22.20
N GLU A 161 6.10 -0.38 21.49
CA GLU A 161 5.44 -1.56 22.04
C GLU A 161 6.43 -2.73 22.10
N ALA A 162 6.86 -3.09 23.31
CA ALA A 162 7.81 -4.16 23.53
C ALA A 162 7.20 -5.53 23.17
N GLY A 163 7.94 -6.33 22.40
CA GLY A 163 7.52 -7.68 22.02
C GLY A 163 6.50 -7.76 20.87
N LEU A 164 6.13 -6.63 20.27
CA LEU A 164 5.27 -6.61 19.09
C LEU A 164 6.03 -7.18 17.89
N THR A 165 5.49 -8.25 17.29
CA THR A 165 6.05 -8.81 16.05
C THR A 165 5.55 -8.02 14.84
N ILE A 166 6.25 -8.15 13.71
CA ILE A 166 5.90 -7.46 12.47
C ILE A 166 4.57 -7.96 11.92
N GLU A 167 4.32 -9.26 12.02
CA GLU A 167 3.07 -9.88 11.59
C GLU A 167 1.91 -9.34 12.42
N GLU A 168 2.10 -9.19 13.73
CA GLU A 168 1.08 -8.63 14.62
C GLU A 168 0.86 -7.14 14.33
N ALA A 169 1.92 -6.37 14.09
CA ALA A 169 1.82 -4.96 13.70
C ALA A 169 1.08 -4.78 12.36
N GLU A 170 1.43 -5.58 11.34
CA GLU A 170 0.75 -5.56 10.05
C GLU A 170 -0.72 -5.95 10.20
N ARG A 171 -1.00 -7.05 10.90
CA ARG A 171 -2.36 -7.53 11.15
C ARG A 171 -3.20 -6.48 11.86
N ARG A 172 -2.71 -5.89 12.96
CA ARG A 172 -3.41 -4.83 13.69
C ARG A 172 -3.70 -3.61 12.82
N LEU A 173 -2.72 -3.18 12.01
CA LEU A 173 -2.91 -2.05 11.11
C LEU A 173 -4.02 -2.33 10.09
N ARG A 174 -3.97 -3.50 9.43
CA ARG A 174 -4.92 -3.89 8.38
C ARG A 174 -6.32 -4.11 8.95
N GLU A 175 -6.43 -4.89 10.01
CA GLU A 175 -7.71 -5.12 10.68
C GLU A 175 -8.30 -3.85 11.28
N GLY A 176 -7.47 -2.92 11.77
CA GLY A 176 -7.93 -1.62 12.25
C GLY A 176 -8.62 -0.79 11.16
N VAL A 177 -8.02 -0.72 9.97
CA VAL A 177 -8.61 -0.03 8.80
C VAL A 177 -9.91 -0.71 8.37
N LEU A 178 -9.90 -2.04 8.22
CA LEU A 178 -11.07 -2.82 7.79
C LEU A 178 -12.20 -2.78 8.84
N GLY A 179 -11.84 -2.77 10.12
CA GLY A 179 -12.74 -2.62 11.24
C GLY A 179 -13.42 -1.26 11.26
N ALA A 180 -12.70 -0.18 10.92
CA ALA A 180 -13.28 1.15 10.77
C ALA A 180 -14.32 1.19 9.63
N ILE A 181 -14.05 0.54 8.49
CA ILE A 181 -15.00 0.43 7.37
C ILE A 181 -16.26 -0.34 7.81
N LYS A 182 -16.11 -1.48 8.50
CA LYS A 182 -17.23 -2.25 9.07
C LYS A 182 -18.03 -1.43 10.09
N GLY A 183 -17.34 -0.69 10.95
CA GLY A 183 -17.97 0.19 11.94
C GLY A 183 -18.82 1.26 11.28
N PHE A 184 -18.27 1.94 10.27
CA PHE A 184 -19.00 2.93 9.47
C PHE A 184 -20.25 2.33 8.81
N GLN A 185 -20.11 1.14 8.22
CA GLN A 185 -21.22 0.42 7.59
C GLN A 185 -22.35 0.14 8.60
N ALA A 186 -22.01 -0.39 9.77
CA ALA A 186 -22.96 -0.71 10.83
C ALA A 186 -23.65 0.55 11.40
N GLU A 187 -22.88 1.61 11.65
CA GLU A 187 -23.41 2.87 12.18
C GLU A 187 -24.43 3.53 11.24
N HIS A 188 -24.23 3.38 9.92
CA HIS A 188 -25.07 4.01 8.91
C HIS A 188 -26.14 3.06 8.33
N GLY A 189 -26.29 1.86 8.89
CA GLY A 189 -27.25 0.87 8.38
C GLY A 189 -27.02 0.51 6.91
N CYS A 190 -25.77 0.58 6.45
CA CYS A 190 -25.40 0.25 5.08
C CYS A 190 -25.57 -1.25 4.83
N ARG A 191 -26.06 -1.62 3.65
CA ARG A 191 -26.12 -3.02 3.21
C ARG A 191 -24.73 -3.63 3.10
N GLU A 192 -24.66 -4.96 3.07
CA GLU A 192 -23.44 -5.70 2.76
C GLU A 192 -22.81 -5.25 1.43
N PHE A 193 -21.48 -5.20 1.39
CA PHE A 193 -20.77 -4.87 0.17
C PHE A 193 -20.78 -6.09 -0.76
N ASN A 194 -21.37 -5.91 -1.94
CA ASN A 194 -21.33 -6.94 -3.00
C ASN A 194 -20.20 -6.67 -4.00
N GLU A 195 -19.74 -5.43 -4.07
CA GLU A 195 -18.72 -4.95 -5.01
C GLU A 195 -17.81 -3.95 -4.27
N LEU A 196 -16.49 -4.15 -4.33
CA LEU A 196 -15.49 -3.22 -3.80
C LEU A 196 -14.49 -2.85 -4.89
N LEU A 197 -14.11 -1.58 -4.92
CA LEU A 197 -13.02 -1.05 -5.73
C LEU A 197 -11.88 -0.62 -4.79
N ASP A 198 -10.72 -1.23 -4.96
CA ASP A 198 -9.47 -0.82 -4.30
C ASP A 198 -8.71 0.12 -5.26
N GLU A 199 -8.90 1.42 -5.10
CA GLU A 199 -8.20 2.43 -5.89
C GLU A 199 -6.80 2.68 -5.30
N GLY A 200 -5.76 2.55 -6.13
CA GLY A 200 -4.38 2.56 -5.67
C GLY A 200 -3.97 1.24 -4.99
N CYS A 201 -4.42 0.12 -5.54
CA CYS A 201 -4.24 -1.19 -4.92
C CYS A 201 -2.78 -1.70 -4.90
N SER A 202 -1.88 -1.07 -5.67
CA SER A 202 -0.50 -1.51 -5.91
C SER A 202 -0.48 -2.99 -6.28
N VAL A 203 0.40 -3.80 -5.68
CA VAL A 203 0.44 -5.26 -5.87
C VAL A 203 -0.71 -6.03 -5.19
N GLY A 204 -1.71 -5.31 -4.67
CA GLY A 204 -2.94 -5.89 -4.13
C GLY A 204 -2.84 -6.41 -2.69
N VAL A 205 -1.92 -5.88 -1.87
CA VAL A 205 -1.82 -6.28 -0.45
C VAL A 205 -3.14 -6.00 0.27
N SER A 206 -3.61 -4.75 0.24
CA SER A 206 -4.89 -4.36 0.85
C SER A 206 -6.07 -5.09 0.21
N THR A 207 -6.05 -5.26 -1.12
CA THR A 207 -7.09 -6.00 -1.87
C THR A 207 -7.29 -7.42 -1.32
N ARG A 208 -6.20 -8.13 -1.00
CA ARG A 208 -6.27 -9.47 -0.40
C ARG A 208 -6.88 -9.48 0.99
N TRP A 209 -6.53 -8.49 1.83
CA TRP A 209 -7.15 -8.32 3.15
C TRP A 209 -8.65 -8.00 3.04
N MET A 210 -9.05 -7.20 2.05
CA MET A 210 -10.46 -6.95 1.76
C MET A 210 -11.19 -8.22 1.29
N ALA A 211 -10.56 -9.04 0.45
CA ALA A 211 -11.12 -10.31 -0.02
C ALA A 211 -11.40 -11.29 1.12
N GLN A 212 -10.51 -11.32 2.12
CA GLN A 212 -10.73 -12.11 3.34
C GLN A 212 -11.84 -11.53 4.23
N THR A 213 -11.95 -10.21 4.27
CA THR A 213 -12.89 -9.48 5.13
C THR A 213 -14.33 -9.55 4.61
N TRP A 214 -14.51 -9.51 3.29
CA TRP A 214 -15.80 -9.60 2.58
C TRP A 214 -15.74 -10.70 1.51
N PRO A 215 -15.78 -11.98 1.91
CA PRO A 215 -15.58 -13.11 0.99
C PRO A 215 -16.69 -13.29 -0.07
N ASN A 216 -17.85 -12.67 0.14
CA ASN A 216 -18.97 -12.71 -0.79
C ASN A 216 -18.96 -11.54 -1.79
N ALA A 217 -18.04 -10.58 -1.63
CA ALA A 217 -17.95 -9.43 -2.50
C ALA A 217 -17.05 -9.71 -3.70
N THR A 218 -17.42 -9.15 -4.84
CA THR A 218 -16.50 -9.03 -5.98
C THR A 218 -15.57 -7.86 -5.72
N ILE A 219 -14.26 -8.08 -5.80
CA ILE A 219 -13.27 -7.05 -5.53
C ILE A 219 -12.46 -6.78 -6.80
N THR A 220 -12.40 -5.51 -7.18
CA THR A 220 -11.57 -5.03 -8.28
C THR A 220 -10.45 -4.17 -7.70
N GLY A 221 -9.21 -4.56 -7.96
CA GLY A 221 -8.07 -3.68 -7.75
C GLY A 221 -7.86 -2.81 -8.98
N LEU A 222 -7.80 -1.50 -8.79
CA LEU A 222 -7.44 -0.54 -9.83
C LEU A 222 -6.23 0.22 -9.34
N ASP A 223 -5.16 0.16 -10.11
CA ASP A 223 -3.97 0.92 -9.81
C ASP A 223 -3.56 1.73 -11.04
N LEU A 224 -3.42 3.03 -10.81
CA LEU A 224 -2.87 3.97 -11.77
C LEU A 224 -1.46 4.39 -11.34
N SER A 225 -0.98 3.81 -10.23
CA SER A 225 0.17 4.29 -9.49
C SER A 225 1.41 4.04 -10.31
N ALA A 226 2.08 5.11 -10.79
CA ALA A 226 2.30 6.49 -10.30
C ALA A 226 3.48 6.61 -9.34
#